data_AF-A0A933XYS3-F1
#
_entry.id   AF-A0A933XYS3-F1
#
_cell.length_a   1.000
_cell.length_b   1.000
_cell.length_c   1.000
_cell.angle_alpha   90.00
_cell.angle_beta   90.00
_cell.angle_gamma   90.00
#
_symmetry.space_group_name_H-M   'P 1'
#
loop_
_entity.id
_entity.type
_entity.pdbx_description
1 polymer ?
#
loop_
_entity_poly.entity_id
_entity_poly.type
_entity_poly.pdbx_seq_one_letter_code
_entity_poly.pdbx_strand_id
1 'polypeptide(L)' 'MPSTARRLELWLDRAGLPHRGAHALRHSFATRLYQRTGDVLLVKEALGHRSVVSTLVYAQADEGRLRRAMC' A
#
# COMPACT_ATOMS: atom_id res chain seq x y z
N MET A 1 -17.32 22.53 2.10
CA MET A 1 -15.95 21.95 2.17
C MET A 1 -15.93 20.67 1.34
N PRO A 2 -14.97 20.49 0.39
CA PRO A 2 -14.87 19.26 -0.38
C PRO A 2 -14.51 18.08 0.54
N SER A 3 -15.04 16.90 0.25
CA SER A 3 -14.74 15.67 0.98
C SER A 3 -13.24 15.32 0.88
N THR A 4 -12.72 14.58 1.84
CA THR A 4 -11.30 14.17 1.85
C THR A 4 -10.93 13.38 0.59
N ALA A 5 -11.85 12.55 0.09
CA ALA A 5 -11.69 11.83 -1.17
C ALA A 5 -11.56 12.79 -2.36
N ARG A 6 -12.43 13.80 -2.45
CA ARG A 6 -12.38 14.80 -3.52
C ARG A 6 -11.14 15.68 -3.44
N ARG A 7 -10.65 15.98 -2.23
CA ARG A 7 -9.34 16.64 -2.06
C ARG A 7 -8.23 15.76 -2.60
N LEU A 8 -8.21 14.47 -2.27
CA LEU A 8 -7.18 13.55 -2.75
C LEU A 8 -7.15 13.47 -4.29
N GLU A 9 -8.31 13.41 -4.94
CA GLU A 9 -8.40 13.44 -6.41
C GLU A 9 -7.74 14.69 -7.00
N LEU A 10 -8.03 15.87 -6.44
CA LEU A 10 -7.42 17.14 -6.87
C LEU A 10 -5.89 17.18 -6.72
N TRP A 11 -5.33 16.45 -5.75
CA TRP A 11 -3.88 16.34 -5.58
C TRP A 11 -3.28 15.33 -6.56
N LEU A 12 -3.97 14.21 -6.80
CA LEU A 12 -3.54 13.22 -7.80
C LEU A 12 -3.51 13.83 -9.21
N ASP A 13 -4.52 14.63 -9.56
CA ASP A 13 -4.58 15.39 -10.81
C ASP A 13 -3.38 16.33 -10.97
N ARG A 14 -3.13 17.15 -9.93
CA ARG A 14 -1.99 18.08 -9.94
C ARG A 14 -0.64 17.38 -10.04
N ALA A 15 -0.54 16.17 -9.50
CA ALA A 15 0.66 15.36 -9.57
C ALA A 15 0.81 14.59 -10.90
N GLY A 16 -0.20 14.64 -11.79
CA GLY A 16 -0.23 13.84 -13.02
C GLY A 16 -0.28 12.33 -12.76
N LEU A 17 -0.81 11.92 -11.59
CA LEU A 17 -0.88 10.52 -11.19
C LEU A 17 -2.27 9.94 -11.49
N PRO A 18 -2.36 8.65 -11.86
CA PRO A 18 -3.64 8.02 -12.15
C PRO A 18 -4.56 8.00 -10.92
N HIS A 19 -5.86 8.22 -11.15
CA HIS A 19 -6.90 8.17 -10.12
C HIS A 19 -7.07 6.76 -9.55
N ARG A 20 -6.32 6.44 -8.51
CA ARG A 20 -6.40 5.13 -7.83
C ARG A 20 -6.94 5.22 -6.39
N GLY A 21 -7.25 6.43 -5.94
CA GLY A 21 -7.87 6.70 -4.64
C GLY A 21 -6.99 6.37 -3.43
N ALA A 22 -7.55 6.55 -2.23
CA ALA A 22 -6.82 6.38 -0.97
C ALA A 22 -6.33 4.93 -0.73
N HIS A 23 -7.04 3.96 -1.30
CA HIS A 23 -6.67 2.55 -1.13
C HIS A 23 -5.35 2.21 -1.82
N ALA A 24 -5.08 2.78 -3.00
CA ALA A 24 -3.81 2.56 -3.70
C ALA A 24 -2.60 3.16 -2.96
N LEU A 25 -2.80 4.29 -2.27
CA LEU A 25 -1.76 4.87 -1.40
C LEU A 25 -1.48 3.96 -0.20
N ARG A 26 -2.53 3.40 0.43
CA ARG A 26 -2.38 2.39 1.49
C ARG A 26 -1.56 1.20 1.02
N HIS A 27 -1.88 0.65 -0.15
CA HIS A 27 -1.14 -0.48 -0.74
C HIS A 27 0.33 -0.12 -0.98
N SER A 28 0.57 1.03 -1.61
CA SER A 28 1.93 1.50 -1.94
C SER A 28 2.80 1.68 -0.70
N PHE A 29 2.21 2.24 0.38
CA PHE A 29 2.87 2.40 1.67
C PHE A 29 3.24 1.05 2.28
N ALA A 30 2.26 0.14 2.38
CA ALA A 30 2.44 -1.15 3.02
C ALA A 30 3.45 -2.05 2.31
N THR A 31 3.36 -2.14 0.96
CA THR A 31 4.32 -2.89 0.15
C THR A 31 5.74 -2.35 0.34
N ARG A 32 5.93 -1.02 0.30
CA ARG A 32 7.26 -0.43 0.45
C ARG A 32 7.82 -0.58 1.87
N LEU A 33 6.96 -0.51 2.88
CA LEU A 33 7.35 -0.73 4.27
C LEU A 33 7.83 -2.17 4.46
N TYR A 34 7.02 -3.15 4.01
CA TYR A 34 7.39 -4.56 4.09
C TYR A 34 8.69 -4.86 3.32
N GLN A 35 8.84 -4.36 2.10
CA GLN A 35 10.07 -4.55 1.30
C GLN A 35 11.34 -4.06 1.97
N ARG A 36 11.23 -3.08 2.86
CA ARG A 36 12.38 -2.52 3.59
C ARG A 36 12.68 -3.24 4.89
N THR A 37 11.67 -3.83 5.53
CA THR A 37 11.82 -4.37 6.89
C THR A 37 11.67 -5.87 6.99
N GLY A 38 10.95 -6.51 6.04
CA GLY A 38 10.53 -7.90 6.13
C GLY A 38 9.53 -8.20 7.27
N ASP A 39 9.10 -7.18 8.01
CA ASP A 39 8.31 -7.33 9.24
C ASP A 39 6.82 -7.05 8.98
N VAL A 40 6.02 -8.12 9.00
CA VAL A 40 4.56 -8.04 8.80
C VAL A 40 3.82 -7.45 10.00
N LEU A 41 4.36 -7.59 11.21
CA LEU A 41 3.75 -7.05 12.42
C LEU A 41 3.90 -5.53 12.46
N LEU A 42 5.07 -5.02 12.06
CA LEU A 42 5.30 -3.59 11.87
C LEU A 42 4.30 -3.00 10.86
N VAL A 43 4.07 -3.66 9.73
CA VAL A 43 3.11 -3.20 8.72
C VAL A 43 1.68 -3.22 9.28
N LYS A 44 1.31 -4.25 10.05
CA LYS A 44 -0.02 -4.35 10.70
C LYS A 44 -0.24 -3.17 11.65
N GLU A 45 0.73 -2.85 12.50
CA GLU A 45 0.65 -1.74 13.43
C GLU A 45 0.59 -0.39 12.71
N ALA A 46 1.45 -0.18 11.73
CA ALA A 46 1.48 1.06 10.94
C ALA A 46 0.16 1.31 10.17
N LEU A 47 -0.55 0.26 9.77
CA LEU A 47 -1.84 0.35 9.09
C LEU A 47 -3.05 0.36 10.05
N GLY A 48 -2.84 0.08 11.34
CA GLY A 48 -3.91 -0.07 12.33
C GLY A 48 -4.82 -1.27 12.05
N HIS A 49 -4.29 -2.35 11.46
CA HIS A 49 -5.08 -3.54 11.17
C HIS A 49 -5.38 -4.32 12.46
N ARG A 50 -6.66 -4.62 12.69
CA ARG A 50 -7.09 -5.46 13.83
C ARG A 50 -6.61 -6.91 13.73
N SER A 51 -6.44 -7.41 12.50
CA SER A 51 -5.98 -8.78 12.23
C SER A 51 -4.75 -8.76 11.34
N VAL A 52 -3.83 -9.69 11.57
CA VAL A 52 -2.64 -9.88 10.73
C VAL A 52 -3.01 -10.44 9.35
N VAL A 53 -4.14 -11.14 9.24
CA VAL A 53 -4.56 -11.81 7.99
C VAL A 53 -4.71 -10.82 6.83
N SER A 54 -5.26 -9.63 7.08
CA SER A 54 -5.39 -8.58 6.06
C SER A 54 -4.05 -7.94 5.67
N THR A 55 -2.99 -8.16 6.44
CA THR A 55 -1.64 -7.66 6.17
C THR A 55 -0.79 -8.68 5.40
N LEU A 56 -1.10 -9.98 5.49
CA LEU A 56 -0.34 -11.04 4.80
C LEU A 56 -0.29 -10.89 3.28
N VAL A 57 -1.28 -10.22 2.69
CA VAL A 57 -1.30 -9.90 1.25
C VAL A 57 -0.04 -9.18 0.77
N TYR A 58 0.60 -8.37 1.64
CA TYR A 58 1.83 -7.64 1.30
C TYR A 58 3.08 -8.51 1.34
N ALA A 59 3.08 -9.56 2.16
CA ALA A 59 4.18 -10.53 2.20
C ALA A 59 4.15 -11.46 0.98
N GLN A 60 2.98 -11.95 0.62
CA GLN A 60 2.78 -12.82 -0.56
C GLN A 60 3.08 -12.10 -1.89
N ALA A 61 2.80 -10.80 -1.96
CA ALA A 61 3.09 -9.99 -3.14
C ALA A 61 4.61 -9.90 -3.44
N ASP A 62 5.46 -9.96 -2.41
CA ASP A 62 6.91 -9.90 -2.56
C ASP A 62 7.50 -11.21 -3.08
N GLU A 63 7.03 -12.36 -2.57
CA GLU A 63 7.36 -13.69 -3.08
C GLU A 63 7.03 -13.84 -4.58
N GLY A 64 5.86 -13.35 -5.00
CA GLY A 64 5.47 -13.33 -6.40
C GLY A 64 6.33 -12.40 -7.26
N ARG A 65 6.93 -11.36 -6.68
CA ARG A 65 7.82 -10.44 -7.38
C ARG A 65 9.21 -11.02 -7.55
N LEU A 66 9.76 -11.65 -6.52
CA LEU A 66 11.04 -12.37 -6.54
C LEU A 66 11.02 -13.48 -7.59
N ARG A 67 9.95 -14.30 -7.62
CA ARG A 67 9.77 -15.34 -8.64
C ARG A 67 9.79 -14.82 -10.06
N ARG A 68 9.22 -13.63 -10.32
CA ARG A 68 9.22 -13.01 -11.65
C ARG A 68 10.58 -12.43 -12.06
N ALA A 69 11.44 -12.08 -11.11
CA ALA A 69 12.77 -11.52 -11.38
C ALA A 69 13.83 -12.61 -11.65
N MET A 70 13.53 -13.87 -11.30
CA MET A 70 14.41 -15.02 -11.48
C MET A 70 14.12 -15.85 -12.73
N CYS A 71 13.03 -15.56 -13.45
CA CYS A 71 12.74 -16.07 -14.80
C CYS A 71 13.08 -15.00 -15.84
#